data_AF-A0A419FU77-F1
#
_entry.id   AF-A0A419FU77-F1
#
_cell.length_a   1.000
_cell.length_b   1.000
_cell.length_c   1.000
_cell.angle_alpha   90.00
_cell.angle_beta   90.00
_cell.angle_gamma   90.00
#
_symmetry.space_group_name_H-M   'P 1'
#
loop_
_entity.id
_entity.type
_entity.pdbx_description
1 polymer ?
#
loop_
_entity_poly.entity_id
_entity_poly.type
_entity_poly.pdbx_seq_one_letter_code
_entity_poly.pdbx_strand_id
1 'polypeptide(L)'
;MLVWLFTIVDMIILLVVLLTQLGLATPWRILTVCAAVLILKGIAFKGEFMSVVDLIFGVYIILMIFGARWFISYLLMFWLAYKIFFAFIRH
;
A
#
# COMPACT_ATOMS: atom_id res chain seq x y z
N MET A 1 5.27 3.64 -18.95
CA MET A 1 6.07 4.45 -17.99
C MET A 1 5.32 4.75 -16.70
N LEU A 2 4.08 5.27 -16.75
CA LEU A 2 3.29 5.59 -15.55
C LEU A 2 3.05 4.37 -14.61
N VAL A 3 2.75 3.20 -15.18
CA VAL A 3 2.53 1.95 -14.43
C VAL A 3 3.75 1.54 -13.61
N TRP A 4 4.95 1.61 -14.19
CA TRP A 4 6.21 1.29 -13.50
C TRP A 4 6.49 2.19 -12.30
N LEU A 5 6.20 3.49 -12.42
CA LEU A 5 6.37 4.43 -11.31
C LEU A 5 5.45 4.07 -10.15
N PHE A 6 4.20 3.69 -10.43
CA PHE A 6 3.28 3.19 -9.41
C PHE A 6 3.69 1.84 -8.82
N THR A 7 4.30 0.94 -9.61
CA THR A 7 4.81 -0.34 -9.10
C THR A 7 5.96 -0.14 -8.11
N ILE A 8 6.89 0.78 -8.40
CA ILE A 8 8.00 1.11 -7.48
C ILE A 8 7.45 1.70 -6.19
N VAL A 9 6.46 2.60 -6.28
CA VAL A 9 5.78 3.16 -5.12
C VAL A 9 5.09 2.06 -4.30
N ASP A 10 4.37 1.15 -4.94
CA ASP A 10 3.71 0.02 -4.25
C ASP A 10 4.74 -0.90 -3.56
N MET A 11 5.93 -1.12 -4.15
CA MET A 11 7.04 -1.85 -3.52
C MET A 11 7.56 -1.14 -2.27
N ILE A 12 7.73 0.19 -2.32
CA ILE A 12 8.16 0.97 -1.15
C ILE A 12 7.12 0.88 -0.04
N ILE A 13 5.83 1.01 -0.38
CA ILE A 13 4.74 0.90 0.60
C ILE A 13 4.71 -0.50 1.22
N LEU A 14 4.88 -1.55 0.42
CA LEU A 14 4.97 -2.93 0.89
C LEU A 14 6.10 -3.11 1.91
N LEU A 15 7.30 -2.59 1.61
CA LEU A 15 8.45 -2.65 2.50
C LEU A 15 8.17 -1.91 3.82
N VAL A 16 7.60 -0.70 3.76
CA VAL A 16 7.29 0.12 4.93
C VAL A 16 6.26 -0.58 5.83
N VAL A 17 5.22 -1.16 5.23
CA VAL A 17 4.20 -1.92 5.97
C VAL A 17 4.80 -3.15 6.64
N LEU A 18 5.66 -3.89 5.94
CA LEU A 18 6.36 -5.06 6.49
C LEU A 18 7.22 -4.67 7.70
N LEU A 19 8.04 -3.63 7.57
CA LEU A 19 8.88 -3.13 8.66
C LEU A 19 8.05 -2.65 9.87
N THR A 20 6.90 -2.01 9.58
CA THR A 20 5.95 -1.56 10.60
C THR A 20 5.29 -2.73 11.32
N GLN A 21 4.90 -3.77 10.57
CA GLN A 21 4.26 -4.97 11.12
C GLN A 21 5.23 -5.76 12.01
N LEU A 22 6.50 -5.86 11.61
CA LEU A 22 7.56 -6.50 12.40
C LEU A 22 7.99 -5.68 13.62
N GLY A 23 7.48 -4.44 13.77
CA GLY A 23 7.83 -3.55 14.86
C GLY A 23 9.25 -2.98 14.78
N LEU A 24 9.94 -3.16 13.66
CA LEU A 24 11.31 -2.68 13.45
C LEU A 24 11.37 -1.17 13.21
N ALA A 25 10.31 -0.59 12.62
CA ALA A 25 10.22 0.84 12.39
C ALA A 25 8.75 1.30 12.30
N THR A 26 8.36 2.30 13.09
CA THR A 26 7.07 3.01 12.96
C THR A 26 7.29 4.50 12.64
N PRO A 27 7.88 4.83 11.48
CA PRO A 27 8.02 6.21 11.07
C PRO A 27 6.64 6.71 10.61
N TRP A 28 5.89 7.29 11.55
CA TRP A 28 4.55 7.83 11.30
C TRP A 28 4.53 8.73 10.06
N ARG A 29 5.57 9.55 9.86
CA ARG A 29 5.73 10.42 8.67
C ARG A 29 5.67 9.65 7.36
N ILE A 30 6.35 8.51 7.27
CA ILE A 30 6.41 7.70 6.05
C ILE A 30 5.08 6.99 5.84
N LEU A 31 4.47 6.46 6.92
CA LEU A 31 3.14 5.86 6.85
C LEU A 31 2.07 6.86 6.39
N THR A 32 2.13 8.13 6.82
CA THR A 32 1.22 9.17 6.34
C THR A 32 1.38 9.40 4.84
N VAL A 33 2.61 9.45 4.34
CA VAL A 33 2.89 9.58 2.90
C VAL A 33 2.38 8.36 2.13
N CYS A 34 2.64 7.15 2.61
CA CYS A 34 2.14 5.91 2.00
C CYS A 34 0.60 5.89 1.92
N ALA A 35 -0.07 6.26 3.01
CA ALA A 35 -1.53 6.36 3.06
C ALA A 35 -2.06 7.39 2.06
N ALA A 36 -1.48 8.59 2.05
CA ALA A 36 -1.87 9.66 1.14
C ALA A 36 -1.70 9.23 -0.33
N VAL A 37 -0.60 8.57 -0.66
CA VAL A 37 -0.33 8.10 -2.02
C VAL A 37 -1.32 7.01 -2.44
N LEU A 38 -1.63 6.03 -1.58
CA LEU A 38 -2.63 5.00 -1.89
C LEU A 38 -4.04 5.58 -2.05
N ILE A 39 -4.41 6.53 -1.20
CA ILE A 39 -5.72 7.20 -1.28
C ILE A 39 -5.81 8.01 -2.57
N LEU A 40 -4.79 8.82 -2.90
CA LEU A 40 -4.75 9.60 -4.13
C LEU A 40 -4.80 8.70 -5.36
N LYS A 41 -4.08 7.58 -5.35
CA LYS A 41 -4.11 6.58 -6.42
C LYS A 41 -5.50 5.96 -6.56
N GLY A 42 -6.12 5.57 -5.45
CA GLY A 42 -7.49 5.06 -5.43
C GLY A 42 -8.52 6.06 -5.99
N ILE A 43 -8.31 7.35 -5.74
CA ILE A 43 -9.16 8.43 -6.27
C ILE A 43 -8.89 8.69 -7.76
N ALA A 44 -7.63 8.70 -8.18
CA ALA A 44 -7.22 8.98 -9.56
C ALA A 44 -7.71 7.91 -10.55
N PHE A 45 -7.78 6.65 -10.11
CA PHE A 45 -8.23 5.51 -10.92
C PHE A 45 -9.61 4.99 -10.47
N LYS A 46 -10.51 5.90 -10.06
CA LYS A 46 -11.89 5.59 -9.70
C LYS A 46 -12.59 4.85 -10.84
N GLY A 47 -13.17 3.69 -10.53
CA GLY A 47 -13.88 2.83 -11.49
C GLY A 47 -13.27 1.45 -11.65
N GLU A 48 -12.00 1.27 -11.25
CA GLU A 48 -11.35 -0.04 -11.23
C GLU A 48 -11.43 -0.67 -9.83
N PHE A 49 -11.78 -1.96 -9.77
CA PHE A 49 -11.84 -2.72 -8.52
C PHE A 49 -10.52 -2.65 -7.75
N MET A 50 -9.38 -2.67 -8.47
CA MET A 50 -8.06 -2.58 -7.85
C MET A 50 -7.86 -1.28 -7.08
N SER A 51 -8.35 -0.16 -7.62
CA SER A 51 -8.21 1.18 -7.02
C SER A 51 -9.09 1.37 -5.79
N VAL A 52 -10.25 0.72 -5.74
CA VAL A 52 -11.13 0.74 -4.56
C VAL A 52 -10.45 0.02 -3.39
N VAL A 53 -9.81 -1.12 -3.66
CA VAL A 53 -9.07 -1.87 -2.65
C VAL A 53 -7.87 -1.07 -2.14
N ASP A 54 -7.16 -0.37 -3.03
CA ASP A 54 -6.06 0.53 -2.65
C ASP A 54 -6.51 1.67 -1.73
N LEU A 55 -7.72 2.21 -1.95
CA LEU A 55 -8.30 3.22 -1.08
C LEU A 55 -8.59 2.67 0.33
N ILE A 56 -9.19 1.49 0.43
CA ILE A 56 -9.47 0.82 1.71
C ILE A 56 -8.16 0.57 2.48
N PHE A 57 -7.14 0.09 1.79
CA PHE A 57 -5.83 -0.15 2.39
C PHE A 57 -5.10 1.14 2.76
N GLY A 58 -5.26 2.21 1.98
CA GLY A 58 -4.76 3.54 2.34
C GLY A 58 -5.35 4.04 3.67
N VAL A 59 -6.66 3.83 3.89
CA VAL A 59 -7.31 4.13 5.17
C VAL A 59 -6.78 3.23 6.30
N TYR A 60 -6.55 1.94 6.03
CA TYR A 60 -5.97 1.04 7.03
C TYR A 60 -4.55 1.42 7.45
N ILE A 61 -3.71 1.93 6.53
CA ILE A 61 -2.37 2.43 6.88
C ILE A 61 -2.45 3.58 7.89
N ILE A 62 -3.50 4.41 7.83
CA ILE A 62 -3.73 5.45 8.84
C ILE A 62 -3.95 4.81 10.22
N LEU A 63 -4.70 3.71 10.29
CA LEU A 63 -4.88 2.95 11.54
C LEU A 63 -3.56 2.33 12.04
N MET A 64 -2.67 1.90 11.13
CA MET A 64 -1.34 1.41 11.50
C MET A 64 -0.47 2.48 12.16
N ILE A 65 -0.67 3.77 11.87
CA ILE A 65 0.03 4.88 12.55
C ILE A 65 -0.27 4.87 14.05
N PHE A 66 -1.50 4.50 14.44
CA PHE A 66 -1.92 4.38 15.83
C PHE A 66 -1.57 3.01 16.46
N GLY A 67 -0.80 2.18 15.76
CA GLY A 67 -0.32 0.90 16.28
C GLY A 67 -1.20 -0.31 15.92
N ALA A 68 -2.18 -0.17 15.04
CA ALA A 68 -2.93 -1.32 14.54
C ALA A 68 -1.99 -2.24 13.71
N ARG A 69 -1.70 -3.44 14.23
CA ARG A 69 -0.84 -4.45 13.58
C ARG A 69 -1.57 -5.78 13.41
N TRP A 70 -2.80 -5.71 12.90
CA TRP A 70 -3.71 -6.84 12.87
C TRP A 70 -3.49 -7.75 11.66
N PHE A 71 -4.28 -8.81 11.56
CA PHE A 71 -4.28 -9.73 10.43
C PHE A 71 -4.48 -9.01 9.07
N ILE A 72 -5.19 -7.89 9.07
CA ILE A 72 -5.43 -7.04 7.89
C ILE A 72 -4.11 -6.54 7.28
N SER A 73 -3.05 -6.32 8.06
CA SER A 73 -1.73 -5.95 7.54
C SER A 73 -1.18 -7.01 6.58
N TYR A 74 -1.39 -8.29 6.87
CA TYR A 74 -0.95 -9.38 5.98
C TYR A 74 -1.74 -9.40 4.68
N LEU A 75 -3.05 -9.12 4.75
CA LEU A 75 -3.89 -9.00 3.56
C LEU A 75 -3.43 -7.82 2.67
N LEU A 76 -3.10 -6.67 3.28
CA LEU A 76 -2.55 -5.51 2.59
C LEU A 76 -1.21 -5.84 1.91
N MET A 77 -0.30 -6.51 2.63
CA MET A 77 0.99 -6.93 2.07
C MET A 77 0.81 -7.91 0.91
N PHE A 78 -0.06 -8.90 1.06
CA PHE A 78 -0.38 -9.86 -0.01
C PHE A 78 -0.96 -9.15 -1.24
N TRP A 79 -1.87 -8.19 -1.03
CA TRP A 79 -2.47 -7.42 -2.12
C TRP A 79 -1.46 -6.58 -2.90
N LEU A 80 -0.57 -5.87 -2.19
CA LEU A 80 0.50 -5.10 -2.82
C LEU A 80 1.45 -6.03 -3.60
N ALA A 81 1.87 -7.15 -2.99
CA ALA A 81 2.72 -8.14 -3.65
C ALA A 81 2.06 -8.73 -4.90
N TYR A 82 0.77 -9.06 -4.83
CA TYR A 82 -0.03 -9.53 -5.96
C TYR A 82 -0.01 -8.52 -7.12
N LYS A 83 -0.26 -7.23 -6.84
CA LYS A 83 -0.22 -6.19 -7.88
C LYS A 83 1.16 -6.03 -8.50
N ILE A 84 2.21 -6.03 -7.68
CA ILE A 84 3.59 -5.92 -8.16
C ILE A 84 3.89 -7.09 -9.10
N PHE A 85 3.56 -8.32 -8.68
CA PHE A 85 3.77 -9.52 -9.50
C PHE A 85 3.03 -9.47 -10.85
N PHE A 86 1.76 -9.06 -10.84
CA PHE A 86 0.99 -8.87 -12.07
C PHE A 86 1.55 -7.78 -12.98
N ALA A 87 2.08 -6.70 -12.40
CA ALA A 87 2.72 -5.63 -13.17
C ALA A 87 3.99 -6.12 -13.90
N PHE A 88 4.72 -7.09 -13.32
CA PHE A 88 5.88 -7.73 -13.97
C PHE A 88 5.49 -8.76 -15.04
N ILE A 89 4.40 -9.51 -14.88
CA ILE A 89 3.99 -10.56 -15.83
C ILE A 89 3.31 -10.00 -17.08
N ARG A 90 2.52 -8.92 -16.94
CA ARG A 90 1.73 -8.37 -18.04
C ARG A 90 2.56 -7.53 -19.03
N HIS A 91 3.87 -7.50 -18.84
CA HIS A 91 4.83 -6.73 -19.63
C HIS A 91 5.82 -7.68 -20.31
#